data_AF-A0A1V2FV91-F1
#
_entry.id   AF-A0A1V2FV91-F1
#
_cell.length_a   1.000
_cell.length_b   1.000
_cell.length_c   1.000
_cell.angle_alpha   90.00
_cell.angle_beta   90.00
_cell.angle_gamma   90.00
#
_symmetry.space_group_name_H-M   'P 1'
#
loop_
_entity.id
_entity.type
_entity.pdbx_description
1 polymer ?
#
loop_
_entity_poly.entity_id
_entity_poly.type
_entity_poly.pdbx_seq_one_letter_code
_entity_poly.pdbx_strand_id
1 'polypeptide(L)'
;GVDDFLAEATPEAKLALIRQYQAEGRLVAMTGDGTNDAPALAQADVAVAMNSGTQAAKEAGNMVDLDSNPTKLIEVVHIGKQMLMTRGSLTTFSIANDVAKYFAIIPAAFAATYPQLNALNIMRLHSPDSAILSAVIFNALIIVFLIPLALKGVSYKPLTASAMLRRNLWIYGLGGLLVPFIGIKVIDLLLTVCGLV
;
A
#
# COMPACT_ATOMS: atom_id res chain seq x y z
N GLY A 1 -20.40 -4.17 -19.87
CA GLY A 1 -20.61 -3.03 -20.79
C GLY A 1 -19.90 -1.82 -20.22
N VAL A 2 -19.62 -0.82 -21.05
CA VAL A 2 -19.22 0.52 -20.56
C VAL A 2 -20.45 1.28 -20.07
N ASP A 3 -20.24 2.29 -19.22
CA ASP A 3 -21.35 3.07 -18.64
C ASP A 3 -21.99 4.00 -19.68
N ASP A 4 -21.16 4.79 -20.38
CA ASP A 4 -21.59 5.74 -21.41
C ASP A 4 -20.57 5.77 -22.58
N PHE A 5 -20.96 6.37 -23.71
CA PHE A 5 -20.07 6.57 -24.87
C PHE A 5 -20.23 7.97 -25.48
N LEU A 6 -19.13 8.50 -26.04
CA LEU A 6 -19.12 9.72 -26.84
C LEU A 6 -18.77 9.35 -28.28
N ALA A 7 -19.75 9.42 -29.18
CA ALA A 7 -19.55 9.21 -30.61
C ALA A 7 -19.13 10.51 -31.30
N GLU A 8 -18.38 10.40 -32.40
CA GLU A 8 -17.97 11.54 -33.26
C GLU A 8 -17.29 12.69 -32.50
N ALA A 9 -16.48 12.34 -31.49
CA ALA A 9 -15.84 13.30 -30.58
C ALA A 9 -14.77 14.15 -31.29
N THR A 10 -15.04 15.44 -31.46
CA THR A 10 -14.03 16.42 -31.91
C THR A 10 -12.95 16.63 -30.83
N PRO A 11 -11.76 17.15 -31.18
CA PRO A 11 -10.71 17.46 -30.19
C PRO A 11 -11.21 18.36 -29.05
N GLU A 12 -12.04 19.34 -29.36
CA GLU A 12 -12.64 20.27 -28.40
C GLU A 12 -13.65 19.57 -27.49
N ALA A 13 -14.45 18.66 -28.05
CA ALA A 13 -15.42 17.88 -27.29
C ALA A 13 -14.73 16.97 -26.25
N LYS A 14 -13.60 16.34 -26.63
CA LYS A 14 -12.77 15.53 -25.72
C LYS A 14 -12.23 16.38 -24.57
N LEU A 15 -11.65 17.55 -24.89
CA LEU A 15 -11.13 18.48 -23.89
C LEU A 15 -12.23 19.01 -22.95
N ALA A 16 -13.39 19.36 -23.49
CA ALA A 16 -14.53 19.83 -22.71
C ALA A 16 -15.01 18.75 -21.72
N LEU A 17 -15.09 17.49 -22.17
CA LEU A 17 -15.49 16.37 -21.32
C LEU A 17 -14.49 16.12 -20.18
N ILE A 18 -13.18 16.15 -20.47
CA ILE A 18 -12.14 16.00 -19.44
C ILE A 18 -12.25 17.12 -18.42
N ARG A 19 -12.33 18.39 -18.87
CA ARG A 19 -12.45 19.54 -17.98
C ARG A 19 -13.72 19.52 -17.15
N GLN A 20 -14.82 19.05 -17.71
CA GLN A 20 -16.07 18.89 -16.97
C GLN A 20 -15.90 17.94 -15.79
N TYR A 21 -15.33 16.74 -16.01
CA TYR A 21 -15.09 15.79 -14.93
C TYR A 21 -14.07 16.31 -13.90
N GLN A 22 -13.04 17.02 -14.35
CA GLN A 22 -12.07 17.65 -13.46
C GLN A 22 -12.71 18.76 -12.61
N ALA A 23 -13.63 19.54 -13.18
CA ALA A 23 -14.39 20.56 -12.45
C ALA A 23 -15.33 19.94 -11.39
N GLU A 24 -15.78 18.71 -11.59
CA GLU A 24 -16.49 17.91 -10.58
C GLU A 24 -15.55 17.29 -9.51
N GLY A 25 -14.24 17.55 -9.59
CA GLY A 25 -13.24 17.02 -8.65
C GLY A 25 -12.85 15.57 -8.90
N ARG A 26 -13.08 15.04 -10.11
CA ARG A 26 -12.66 13.68 -10.51
C ARG A 26 -11.32 13.72 -11.22
N LEU A 27 -10.46 12.75 -10.92
CA LEU A 27 -9.25 12.51 -11.71
C LEU A 27 -9.60 11.74 -12.98
N VAL A 28 -9.07 12.17 -14.11
CA VAL A 28 -9.38 11.62 -15.44
C VAL A 28 -8.16 10.93 -16.02
N ALA A 29 -8.33 9.67 -16.42
CA ALA A 29 -7.34 8.92 -17.16
C ALA A 29 -7.79 8.76 -18.63
N MET A 30 -6.87 8.96 -19.58
CA MET A 30 -7.15 8.86 -21.02
C MET A 30 -6.07 8.03 -21.72
N THR A 31 -6.49 7.28 -22.74
CA THR A 31 -5.60 6.61 -23.71
C THR A 31 -5.90 7.08 -25.12
N GLY A 32 -4.89 7.24 -25.98
CA GLY A 32 -5.07 7.72 -27.36
C GLY A 32 -3.82 7.60 -28.24
N ASP A 33 -3.97 7.79 -29.54
CA ASP A 33 -2.91 7.66 -30.56
C ASP A 33 -2.75 8.89 -31.47
N GLY A 34 -3.77 9.72 -31.62
CA GLY A 34 -3.78 10.78 -32.61
C GLY A 34 -3.05 12.06 -32.19
N THR A 35 -2.57 12.84 -33.17
CA THR A 35 -2.26 14.28 -32.97
C THR A 35 -3.46 15.03 -32.39
N ASN A 36 -4.66 14.63 -32.77
CA ASN A 36 -5.93 15.17 -32.29
C ASN A 36 -6.19 14.84 -30.80
N ASP A 37 -5.55 13.81 -30.27
CA ASP A 37 -5.64 13.45 -28.86
C ASP A 37 -4.56 14.10 -28.02
N ALA A 38 -3.47 14.62 -28.62
CA ALA A 38 -2.37 15.22 -27.87
C ALA A 38 -2.82 16.33 -26.91
N PRO A 39 -3.73 17.27 -27.27
CA PRO A 39 -4.25 18.25 -26.32
C PRO A 39 -5.06 17.60 -25.19
N ALA A 40 -5.86 16.58 -25.49
CA ALA A 40 -6.70 15.88 -24.54
C ALA A 40 -5.86 15.03 -23.57
N LEU A 41 -4.83 14.34 -24.07
CA LEU A 41 -3.83 13.62 -23.28
C LEU A 41 -3.07 14.58 -22.35
N ALA A 42 -2.64 15.74 -22.85
CA ALA A 42 -1.96 16.75 -22.03
C ALA A 42 -2.86 17.34 -20.92
N GLN A 43 -4.18 17.36 -21.12
CA GLN A 43 -5.15 17.87 -20.14
C GLN A 43 -5.56 16.81 -19.10
N ALA A 44 -5.45 15.51 -19.43
CA ALA A 44 -5.79 14.42 -18.54
C ALA A 44 -4.77 14.29 -17.39
N ASP A 45 -5.22 13.80 -16.24
CA ASP A 45 -4.36 13.62 -15.06
C ASP A 45 -3.43 12.40 -15.21
N VAL A 46 -3.87 11.40 -15.96
CA VAL A 46 -3.08 10.22 -16.34
C VAL A 46 -3.29 9.92 -17.81
N ALA A 47 -2.24 10.10 -18.61
CA ALA A 47 -2.29 9.91 -20.06
C ALA A 47 -1.43 8.73 -20.52
N VAL A 48 -2.03 7.83 -21.30
CA VAL A 48 -1.35 6.70 -21.94
C VAL A 48 -1.38 6.90 -23.46
N ALA A 49 -0.24 7.17 -24.06
CA ALA A 49 -0.10 7.26 -25.51
C ALA A 49 0.11 5.88 -26.11
N MET A 50 -0.56 5.55 -27.21
CA MET A 50 -0.32 4.29 -27.91
C MET A 50 0.95 4.38 -28.77
N ASN A 51 1.66 3.27 -28.94
CA ASN A 51 2.91 3.24 -29.69
C ASN A 51 2.73 3.43 -31.20
N SER A 52 1.58 3.03 -31.74
CA SER A 52 1.14 3.42 -33.09
C SER A 52 0.89 4.92 -33.25
N GLY A 53 0.81 5.66 -32.13
CA GLY A 53 0.48 7.06 -32.10
C GLY A 53 1.60 7.99 -32.57
N THR A 54 1.21 9.24 -32.83
CA THR A 54 2.12 10.28 -33.31
C THR A 54 3.13 10.71 -32.24
N GLN A 55 4.27 11.27 -32.65
CA GLN A 55 5.27 11.80 -31.70
C GLN A 55 4.65 12.83 -30.74
N ALA A 56 3.75 13.68 -31.24
CA ALA A 56 3.02 14.65 -30.41
C ALA A 56 2.18 13.97 -29.31
N ALA A 57 1.52 12.85 -29.61
CA ALA A 57 0.78 12.09 -28.61
C ALA A 57 1.73 11.44 -27.58
N LYS A 58 2.88 10.92 -28.02
CA LYS A 58 3.90 10.32 -27.13
C LYS A 58 4.57 11.35 -26.22
N GLU A 59 4.80 12.56 -26.71
CA GLU A 59 5.33 13.68 -25.93
C GLU A 59 4.30 14.25 -24.94
N ALA A 60 3.01 14.21 -25.28
CA ALA A 60 1.93 14.63 -24.40
C ALA A 60 1.55 13.57 -23.34
N GLY A 61 1.77 12.28 -23.63
CA GLY A 61 1.45 11.17 -22.74
C GLY A 61 2.47 11.00 -21.60
N ASN A 62 2.00 10.55 -20.42
CA ASN A 62 2.89 10.22 -19.30
C ASN A 62 3.50 8.82 -19.43
N MET A 63 2.82 7.94 -20.17
CA MET A 63 3.18 6.55 -20.39
C MET A 63 2.96 6.20 -21.87
N VAL A 64 3.70 5.21 -22.37
CA VAL A 64 3.55 4.71 -23.75
C VAL A 64 3.15 3.24 -23.71
N ASP A 65 2.00 2.90 -24.30
CA ASP A 65 1.58 1.51 -24.51
C ASP A 65 2.17 0.95 -25.80
N LEU A 66 3.14 0.05 -25.65
CA LEU A 66 3.86 -0.59 -26.74
C LEU A 66 2.96 -1.47 -27.62
N ASP A 67 1.90 -2.03 -27.05
CA ASP A 67 0.99 -2.95 -27.76
C ASP A 67 -0.17 -2.22 -28.44
N SER A 68 -0.30 -0.90 -28.21
CA SER A 68 -1.36 -0.05 -28.77
C SER A 68 -2.78 -0.61 -28.55
N ASN A 69 -3.04 -1.11 -27.34
CA ASN A 69 -4.32 -1.69 -26.94
C ASN A 69 -4.99 -0.80 -25.88
N PRO A 70 -6.09 -0.10 -26.21
CA PRO A 70 -6.75 0.82 -25.27
C PRO A 70 -7.30 0.12 -24.02
N THR A 71 -7.53 -1.20 -24.08
CA THR A 71 -8.00 -2.00 -22.94
C THR A 71 -6.94 -2.08 -21.83
N LYS A 72 -5.65 -1.90 -22.14
CA LYS A 72 -4.55 -1.93 -21.17
C LYS A 72 -4.60 -0.77 -20.17
N LEU A 73 -5.35 0.29 -20.46
CA LEU A 73 -5.61 1.34 -19.48
C LEU A 73 -6.26 0.79 -18.20
N ILE A 74 -7.11 -0.24 -18.32
CA ILE A 74 -7.73 -0.92 -17.18
C ILE A 74 -6.67 -1.62 -16.32
N GLU A 75 -5.70 -2.27 -16.96
CA GLU A 75 -4.58 -2.94 -16.30
C GLU A 75 -3.66 -1.93 -15.61
N VAL A 76 -3.33 -0.81 -16.26
CA VAL A 76 -2.54 0.29 -15.68
C VAL A 76 -3.19 0.81 -14.40
N VAL A 77 -4.50 1.06 -14.43
CA VAL A 77 -5.26 1.49 -13.25
C VAL A 77 -5.27 0.41 -12.16
N HIS A 78 -5.37 -0.87 -12.54
CA HIS A 78 -5.33 -1.99 -11.59
C HIS A 78 -3.98 -2.08 -10.87
N ILE A 79 -2.87 -2.03 -11.61
CA ILE A 79 -1.51 -2.06 -11.07
C ILE A 79 -1.28 -0.85 -10.16
N GLY A 80 -1.69 0.34 -10.60
CA GLY A 80 -1.63 1.57 -9.80
C GLY A 80 -2.36 1.42 -8.45
N LYS A 81 -3.59 0.90 -8.47
CA LYS A 81 -4.35 0.61 -7.25
C LYS A 81 -3.64 -0.40 -6.37
N GLN A 82 -3.13 -1.49 -6.91
CA GLN A 82 -2.44 -2.52 -6.14
C GLN A 82 -1.21 -1.97 -5.41
N MET A 83 -0.42 -1.10 -6.06
CA MET A 83 0.72 -0.42 -5.41
C MET A 83 0.28 0.45 -4.24
N LEU A 84 -0.75 1.30 -4.43
CA LEU A 84 -1.28 2.16 -3.37
C LEU A 84 -1.84 1.36 -2.19
N MET A 85 -2.58 0.28 -2.48
CA MET A 85 -3.14 -0.57 -1.44
C MET A 85 -2.07 -1.33 -0.65
N THR A 86 -1.04 -1.79 -1.34
CA THR A 86 0.09 -2.49 -0.69
C THR A 86 0.81 -1.55 0.27
N ARG A 87 1.12 -0.33 -0.19
CA ARG A 87 1.73 0.70 0.65
C ARG A 87 0.87 1.02 1.87
N GLY A 88 -0.41 1.33 1.68
CA GLY A 88 -1.32 1.67 2.78
C GLY A 88 -1.44 0.53 3.80
N SER A 89 -1.62 -0.71 3.33
CA SER A 89 -1.75 -1.89 4.18
C SER A 89 -0.49 -2.15 5.01
N LEU A 90 0.69 -2.05 4.40
CA LEU A 90 1.96 -2.22 5.10
C LEU A 90 2.20 -1.12 6.14
N THR A 91 1.85 0.14 5.83
CA THR A 91 1.95 1.24 6.79
C THR A 91 1.03 1.00 7.99
N THR A 92 -0.23 0.64 7.77
CA THR A 92 -1.17 0.31 8.87
C THR A 92 -0.66 -0.85 9.73
N PHE A 93 -0.17 -1.92 9.09
CA PHE A 93 0.40 -3.06 9.80
C PHE A 93 1.63 -2.66 10.63
N SER A 94 2.55 -1.90 10.03
CA SER A 94 3.81 -1.49 10.67
C SER A 94 3.58 -0.54 11.84
N ILE A 95 2.63 0.39 11.75
CA ILE A 95 2.31 1.31 12.86
C ILE A 95 1.62 0.55 14.00
N ALA A 96 0.66 -0.33 13.69
CA ALA A 96 -0.01 -1.13 14.70
C ALA A 96 0.96 -2.03 15.48
N ASN A 97 2.07 -2.42 14.84
CA ASN A 97 3.12 -3.22 15.43
C ASN A 97 3.83 -2.57 16.62
N ASP A 98 3.92 -1.24 16.61
CA ASP A 98 4.68 -0.50 17.61
C ASP A 98 4.06 -0.62 19.00
N VAL A 99 2.75 -0.88 19.10
CA VAL A 99 2.05 -1.15 20.37
C VAL A 99 2.72 -2.29 21.13
N ALA A 100 2.93 -3.44 20.48
CA ALA A 100 3.55 -4.59 21.12
C ALA A 100 5.04 -4.35 21.41
N LYS A 101 5.76 -3.63 20.52
CA LYS A 101 7.17 -3.27 20.75
C LYS A 101 7.34 -2.42 22.01
N TYR A 102 6.45 -1.45 22.25
CA TYR A 102 6.49 -0.67 23.48
C TYR A 102 6.28 -1.54 24.72
N PHE A 103 5.32 -2.48 24.68
CA PHE A 103 5.11 -3.43 25.79
C PHE A 103 6.26 -4.42 26.00
N ALA A 104 7.09 -4.68 24.99
CA ALA A 104 8.30 -5.49 25.15
C ALA A 104 9.46 -4.67 25.74
N ILE A 105 9.74 -3.50 25.17
CA ILE A 105 10.98 -2.76 25.42
C ILE A 105 10.88 -1.89 26.68
N ILE A 106 9.77 -1.18 26.91
CA ILE A 106 9.65 -0.25 28.04
C ILE A 106 9.83 -0.95 29.39
N PRO A 107 9.10 -2.03 29.75
CA PRO A 107 9.31 -2.68 31.03
C PRO A 107 10.71 -3.26 31.17
N ALA A 108 11.30 -3.80 30.09
CA ALA A 108 12.63 -4.37 30.09
C ALA A 108 13.74 -3.31 30.29
N ALA A 109 13.74 -2.25 29.47
CA ALA A 109 14.75 -1.21 29.49
C ALA A 109 14.79 -0.44 30.82
N PHE A 110 13.64 -0.33 31.50
CA PHE A 110 13.54 0.35 32.80
C PHE A 110 13.47 -0.61 33.99
N ALA A 111 13.65 -1.93 33.80
CA ALA A 111 13.54 -2.91 34.88
C ALA A 111 14.50 -2.62 36.06
N ALA A 112 15.70 -2.10 35.77
CA ALA A 112 16.70 -1.74 36.77
C ALA A 112 16.42 -0.39 37.48
N THR A 113 15.81 0.57 36.78
CA THR A 113 15.59 1.94 37.28
C THR A 113 14.24 2.11 37.97
N TYR A 114 13.19 1.51 37.39
CA TYR A 114 11.81 1.59 37.87
C TYR A 114 11.16 0.19 37.86
N PRO A 115 11.46 -0.67 38.85
CA PRO A 115 10.96 -2.05 38.88
C PRO A 115 9.42 -2.15 38.85
N GLN A 116 8.68 -1.12 39.29
CA GLN A 116 7.22 -1.08 39.18
C GLN A 116 6.72 -1.18 37.72
N LEU A 117 7.53 -0.79 36.73
CA LEU A 117 7.15 -0.88 35.31
C LEU A 117 7.10 -2.33 34.81
N ASN A 118 7.62 -3.30 35.56
CA ASN A 118 7.47 -4.72 35.23
C ASN A 118 6.00 -5.16 35.18
N ALA A 119 5.08 -4.44 35.84
CA ALA A 119 3.64 -4.66 35.71
C ALA A 119 3.13 -4.47 34.25
N LEU A 120 3.85 -3.70 33.43
CA LEU A 120 3.55 -3.49 32.01
C LEU A 120 4.08 -4.61 31.11
N ASN A 121 4.82 -5.59 31.65
CA ASN A 121 5.24 -6.79 30.91
C ASN A 121 4.06 -7.76 30.72
N ILE A 122 3.08 -7.34 29.90
CA ILE A 122 1.86 -8.10 29.61
C ILE A 122 2.20 -9.45 28.97
N MET A 123 3.26 -9.50 28.15
CA MET A 123 3.75 -10.71 27.48
C MET A 123 4.47 -11.69 28.41
N ARG A 124 4.78 -11.28 29.65
CA ARG A 124 5.53 -12.06 30.63
C ARG A 124 6.83 -12.60 30.05
N LEU A 125 7.63 -11.73 29.43
CA LEU A 125 8.93 -12.06 28.85
C LEU A 125 9.93 -12.44 29.96
N HIS A 126 10.87 -13.35 29.67
CA HIS A 126 11.68 -14.05 30.68
C HIS A 126 12.65 -13.13 31.44
N SER A 127 13.42 -12.32 30.72
CA SER A 127 14.40 -11.39 31.28
C SER A 127 14.44 -10.06 30.50
N PRO A 128 14.97 -8.96 31.07
CA PRO A 128 15.11 -7.70 30.33
C PRO A 128 15.93 -7.84 29.04
N ASP A 129 17.03 -8.59 29.08
CA ASP A 129 17.91 -8.79 27.93
C ASP A 129 17.24 -9.64 26.84
N SER A 130 16.56 -10.73 27.23
CA SER A 130 15.81 -11.58 26.28
C SER A 130 14.61 -10.84 25.68
N ALA A 131 13.95 -9.96 26.43
CA ALA A 131 12.84 -9.14 25.94
C ALA A 131 13.30 -8.16 24.84
N ILE A 132 14.40 -7.44 25.07
CA ILE A 132 14.98 -6.51 24.09
C ILE A 132 15.46 -7.29 22.87
N LEU A 133 16.17 -8.41 23.08
CA LEU A 133 16.67 -9.24 21.99
C LEU A 133 15.54 -9.81 21.13
N SER A 134 14.46 -10.29 21.77
CA SER A 134 13.27 -10.81 21.08
C SER A 134 12.59 -9.74 20.22
N ALA A 135 12.47 -8.51 20.74
CA ALA A 135 11.91 -7.40 19.98
C ALA A 135 12.78 -7.04 18.76
N VAL A 136 14.10 -7.04 18.91
CA VAL A 136 15.04 -6.77 17.81
C VAL A 136 14.99 -7.87 16.75
N ILE A 137 15.01 -9.14 17.16
CA ILE A 137 14.91 -10.29 16.24
C ILE A 137 13.58 -10.24 15.48
N PHE A 138 12.46 -9.99 16.18
CA PHE A 138 11.17 -9.85 15.52
C PHE A 138 11.18 -8.74 14.47
N ASN A 139 11.76 -7.57 14.78
CA ASN A 139 11.85 -6.45 13.85
C ASN A 139 12.70 -6.76 12.61
N ALA A 140 13.72 -7.61 12.73
CA ALA A 140 14.50 -8.08 11.59
C ALA A 140 13.74 -9.11 10.75
N LEU A 141 13.13 -10.11 11.40
CA LEU A 141 12.43 -11.20 10.72
C LEU A 141 11.17 -10.71 9.99
N ILE A 142 10.42 -9.79 10.58
CA ILE A 142 9.16 -9.32 9.99
C ILE A 142 9.36 -8.71 8.60
N ILE A 143 10.53 -8.10 8.34
CA ILE A 143 10.88 -7.57 7.01
C ILE A 143 10.91 -8.71 5.99
N VAL A 144 11.60 -9.81 6.30
CA VAL A 144 11.70 -10.98 5.41
C VAL A 144 10.32 -11.56 5.10
N PHE A 145 9.45 -11.66 6.11
CA PHE A 145 8.08 -12.15 5.94
C PHE A 145 7.18 -11.22 5.11
N LEU A 146 7.44 -9.90 5.12
CA LEU A 146 6.67 -8.91 4.37
C LEU A 146 7.16 -8.72 2.93
N ILE A 147 8.40 -9.11 2.58
CA ILE A 147 8.92 -8.99 1.21
C ILE A 147 8.00 -9.62 0.15
N PRO A 148 7.51 -10.88 0.30
CA PRO A 148 6.63 -11.48 -0.69
C PRO A 148 5.33 -10.69 -0.88
N LEU A 149 4.79 -10.12 0.19
CA LEU A 149 3.58 -9.30 0.15
C LEU A 149 3.84 -7.94 -0.54
N ALA A 150 5.00 -7.33 -0.27
CA ALA A 150 5.40 -6.07 -0.90
C ALA A 150 5.61 -6.23 -2.42
N LEU A 151 6.15 -7.36 -2.86
CA LEU A 151 6.42 -7.63 -4.27
C LEU A 151 5.19 -8.15 -5.04
N LYS A 152 4.44 -9.10 -4.46
CA LYS A 152 3.22 -9.62 -5.11
C LYS A 152 2.06 -8.63 -5.04
N GLY A 153 2.10 -7.71 -4.09
CA GLY A 153 1.03 -6.76 -3.81
C GLY A 153 -0.19 -7.36 -3.12
N VAL A 154 -0.98 -6.49 -2.51
CA VAL A 154 -2.22 -6.85 -1.83
C VAL A 154 -3.35 -7.06 -2.84
N SER A 155 -4.06 -8.18 -2.72
CA SER A 155 -5.21 -8.47 -3.57
C SER A 155 -6.33 -7.43 -3.38
N TYR A 156 -6.58 -6.67 -4.44
CA TYR A 156 -7.62 -5.65 -4.47
C TYR A 156 -9.00 -6.29 -4.62
N LYS A 157 -9.97 -5.83 -3.82
CA LYS A 157 -11.41 -6.09 -4.03
C LYS A 157 -12.12 -4.77 -4.30
N PRO A 158 -12.97 -4.68 -5.33
CA PRO A 158 -13.71 -3.46 -5.63
C PRO A 158 -14.74 -3.20 -4.53
N LEU A 159 -14.44 -2.25 -3.65
CA LEU A 159 -15.27 -1.81 -2.55
C LEU A 159 -15.32 -0.28 -2.55
N THR A 160 -16.35 0.29 -1.92
CA THR A 160 -16.38 1.73 -1.65
C THR A 160 -15.22 2.12 -0.74
N ALA A 161 -14.79 3.38 -0.78
CA ALA A 161 -13.66 3.87 0.00
C ALA A 161 -13.82 3.59 1.51
N SER A 162 -15.02 3.79 2.07
CA SER A 162 -15.32 3.54 3.48
C SER A 162 -15.27 2.05 3.84
N ALA A 163 -15.85 1.18 3.02
CA ALA A 163 -15.80 -0.26 3.21
C ALA A 163 -14.37 -0.80 3.11
N MET A 164 -13.59 -0.24 2.19
CA MET A 164 -12.19 -0.58 2.00
C MET A 164 -11.32 -0.17 3.17
N LEU A 165 -11.47 1.06 3.67
CA LEU A 165 -10.76 1.55 4.85
C LEU A 165 -11.04 0.67 6.07
N ARG A 166 -12.32 0.40 6.34
CA ARG A 166 -12.73 -0.47 7.45
C ARG A 166 -12.08 -1.85 7.31
N ARG A 167 -12.17 -2.48 6.14
CA ARG A 167 -11.55 -3.78 5.90
C ARG A 167 -10.03 -3.75 6.10
N ASN A 168 -9.37 -2.69 5.65
CA ASN A 168 -7.93 -2.53 5.81
C ASN A 168 -7.54 -2.47 7.30
N LEU A 169 -8.23 -1.64 8.09
CA LEU A 169 -8.01 -1.54 9.54
C LEU A 169 -8.28 -2.86 10.27
N TRP A 170 -9.34 -3.58 9.89
CA TRP A 170 -9.65 -4.88 10.50
C TRP A 170 -8.59 -5.95 10.19
N ILE A 171 -8.08 -6.01 8.96
CA ILE A 171 -7.11 -7.04 8.57
C ILE A 171 -5.70 -6.66 8.99
N TYR A 172 -5.21 -5.50 8.53
CA TYR A 172 -3.83 -5.08 8.71
C TYR A 172 -3.60 -4.35 10.03
N GLY A 173 -4.61 -3.64 10.55
CA GLY A 173 -4.54 -3.03 11.87
C GLY A 173 -4.55 -4.06 12.99
N LEU A 174 -5.55 -4.94 13.05
CA LEU A 174 -5.56 -6.01 14.05
C LEU A 174 -4.47 -7.04 13.83
N GLY A 175 -4.17 -7.39 12.58
CA GLY A 175 -3.03 -8.25 12.26
C GLY A 175 -1.72 -7.63 12.76
N GLY A 176 -1.50 -6.34 12.50
CA GLY A 176 -0.33 -5.61 12.97
C GLY A 176 -0.24 -5.51 14.48
N LEU A 177 -1.39 -5.52 15.18
CA LEU A 177 -1.45 -5.52 16.64
C LEU A 177 -1.17 -6.90 17.23
N LEU A 178 -1.82 -7.96 16.75
CA LEU A 178 -1.76 -9.30 17.36
C LEU A 178 -0.50 -10.09 16.98
N VAL A 179 -0.07 -10.03 15.71
CA VAL A 179 1.09 -10.78 15.21
C VAL A 179 2.37 -10.51 16.01
N PRO A 180 2.77 -9.28 16.37
CA PRO A 180 3.96 -9.06 17.19
C PRO A 180 3.85 -9.59 18.61
N PHE A 181 2.67 -9.53 19.25
CA PHE A 181 2.53 -10.10 20.59
C PHE A 181 2.85 -11.59 20.58
N ILE A 182 2.34 -12.30 19.57
CA ILE A 182 2.62 -13.73 19.39
C ILE A 182 4.09 -13.93 18.98
N GLY A 183 4.58 -13.17 18.00
CA GLY A 183 5.93 -13.31 17.46
C GLY A 183 7.03 -13.07 18.48
N ILE A 184 6.96 -11.95 19.21
CA ILE A 184 7.92 -11.63 20.28
C ILE A 184 7.88 -12.72 21.36
N LYS A 185 6.69 -13.18 21.76
CA LYS A 185 6.57 -14.23 22.78
C LYS A 185 7.17 -15.55 22.33
N VAL A 186 6.97 -15.96 21.08
CA VAL A 186 7.55 -17.19 20.54
C VAL A 186 9.08 -17.09 20.50
N ILE A 187 9.63 -15.94 20.07
CA ILE A 187 11.08 -15.73 20.03
C ILE A 187 11.67 -15.79 21.45
N ASP A 188 11.05 -15.12 22.42
CA ASP A 188 11.47 -15.12 23.83
C ASP A 188 11.48 -16.53 24.44
N LEU A 189 10.42 -17.31 24.16
CA LEU A 189 10.33 -18.71 24.58
C LEU A 189 11.43 -19.56 23.94
N LEU A 190 11.73 -19.37 22.65
CA LEU A 190 12.79 -20.10 21.97
C LEU A 190 14.17 -19.77 22.54
N LEU A 191 14.45 -18.50 22.82
CA LEU A 191 15.70 -18.08 23.46
C LEU A 191 15.87 -18.73 24.83
N THR A 192 14.79 -18.75 25.62
CA THR A 192 14.78 -19.34 26.97
C THR A 192 14.95 -20.86 26.94
N VAL A 193 14.21 -21.56 26.06
CA VAL A 193 14.27 -23.03 25.93
C VAL A 193 15.63 -23.48 25.40
N CYS A 194 16.24 -22.72 24.49
CA CYS A 194 17.58 -23.00 23.98
C CYS A 194 18.70 -22.55 24.93
N GLY A 195 18.39 -21.84 26.02
CA GLY A 195 19.36 -21.34 26.99
C GLY A 195 20.37 -20.36 26.38
N LEU A 196 19.96 -19.60 25.36
CA LEU A 196 20.84 -18.69 24.63
C LEU A 196 21.04 -17.36 25.38
N VAL A 197 20.03 -16.94 26.16
CA VAL A 197 20.01 -15.73 27.01
C VAL A 197 19.09 -15.98 28.21
#